data_AF-A0A7C9AR60-F1
#
_entry.id   AF-A0A7C9AR60-F1
#
_cell.length_a   1.000
_cell.length_b   1.000
_cell.length_c   1.000
_cell.angle_alpha   90.00
_cell.angle_beta   90.00
_cell.angle_gamma   90.00
#
_symmetry.space_group_name_H-M   'P 1'
#
loop_
_entity.id
_entity.type
_entity.pdbx_description
1 polymer ?
#
loop_
_entity_poly.entity_id
_entity_poly.type
_entity_poly.pdbx_seq_one_letter_code
_entity_poly.pdbx_strand_id
1 'polypeptide(L)'
;MKFDYQRKVALLNKQKKHGANPETLEKIKAAVSHLHTRYIVDMQAMDATVSEINHLRDEQLHPKLVALVDAMGTMWDAMQVCHENQYKIALALKALDVSQSVKETADYHHERTIQLWGVVQEWHTQFEKMVNYQREYIRALNSWLKLNLIPIESSLKEKVSSPPEAENPRIRALLLSWHDHLEKLPDEHTKSAIHNFAAVLHTIVEQQQDELKLRAKVEESRRDL
;
A
#
# COMPACT_ATOMS: atom_id res chain seq x y z
N MET A 1 -7.01 -16.74 32.24
CA MET A 1 -8.02 -17.80 32.01
C MET A 1 -7.46 -19.21 31.94
N LYS A 2 -6.69 -19.60 30.90
CA LYS A 2 -6.02 -20.93 30.84
C LYS A 2 -5.15 -21.19 32.08
N PHE A 3 -4.30 -20.22 32.44
CA PHE A 3 -3.43 -20.29 33.62
C PHE A 3 -4.20 -20.37 34.95
N ASP A 4 -5.30 -19.62 35.09
CA ASP A 4 -6.13 -19.63 36.30
C ASP A 4 -6.85 -20.97 36.47
N TYR A 5 -7.36 -21.53 35.37
CA TYR A 5 -7.95 -22.87 35.34
C TYR A 5 -6.90 -23.92 35.74
N GLN A 6 -5.71 -23.92 35.12
CA GLN A 6 -4.62 -24.85 35.44
C GLN A 6 -4.18 -24.74 36.91
N ARG A 7 -4.03 -23.52 37.43
CA ARG A 7 -3.67 -23.26 38.83
C ARG A 7 -4.76 -23.78 39.79
N LYS A 8 -6.04 -23.62 39.46
CA LYS A 8 -7.14 -24.11 40.31
C LYS A 8 -7.29 -25.62 40.26
N VAL A 9 -7.05 -26.25 39.11
CA VAL A 9 -6.96 -27.71 38.97
C VAL A 9 -5.82 -28.28 39.81
N ALA A 10 -4.64 -27.64 39.77
CA ALA A 10 -3.50 -28.03 40.62
C ALA A 10 -3.83 -27.92 42.12
N LEU A 11 -4.54 -26.87 42.53
CA LEU A 11 -5.00 -26.69 43.91
C LEU A 11 -6.00 -27.79 44.33
N LEU A 12 -6.95 -28.15 43.47
CA LEU A 12 -7.91 -29.23 43.72
C LEU A 12 -7.18 -30.57 43.91
N ASN A 13 -6.21 -30.88 43.04
CA ASN A 13 -5.42 -32.11 43.13
C ASN A 13 -4.57 -32.17 44.41
N LYS A 14 -4.01 -31.03 44.86
CA LYS A 14 -3.29 -30.95 46.12
C LYS A 14 -4.20 -31.23 47.33
N GLN A 15 -5.39 -30.63 47.37
CA GLN A 15 -6.34 -30.81 48.47
C GLN A 15 -6.92 -32.24 48.53
N LYS A 16 -7.16 -32.88 47.37
CA LYS A 16 -7.52 -34.30 47.29
C LYS A 16 -6.46 -35.21 47.92
N LYS A 17 -5.16 -34.90 47.74
CA LYS A 17 -4.06 -35.69 48.31
C LYS A 17 -3.86 -35.53 49.82
N HIS A 18 -4.27 -34.39 50.38
CA HIS A 18 -4.03 -34.06 51.80
C HIS A 18 -5.25 -34.32 52.71
N GLY A 19 -6.31 -34.96 52.21
CA GLY A 19 -7.48 -35.33 53.03
C GLY A 19 -8.30 -34.12 53.50
N ALA A 20 -8.47 -33.12 52.64
CA ALA A 20 -9.28 -31.93 52.96
C ALA A 20 -10.75 -32.28 53.28
N ASN A 21 -11.39 -31.45 54.11
CA ASN A 21 -12.79 -31.67 54.48
C ASN A 21 -13.71 -31.68 53.22
N PRO A 22 -14.81 -32.46 53.23
CA PRO A 22 -15.65 -32.64 52.04
C PRO A 22 -16.28 -31.32 51.55
N GLU A 23 -16.61 -30.40 52.45
CA GLU A 23 -17.23 -29.11 52.10
C GLU A 23 -16.26 -28.19 51.32
N THR A 24 -14.99 -28.10 51.72
CA THR A 24 -13.96 -27.34 50.99
C THR A 24 -13.64 -27.99 49.66
N LEU A 25 -13.67 -29.32 49.59
CA LEU A 25 -13.45 -30.06 48.35
C LEU A 25 -14.54 -29.75 47.32
N GLU A 26 -15.81 -29.73 47.73
CA GLU A 26 -16.93 -29.38 46.86
C GLU A 26 -16.88 -27.90 46.40
N LYS A 27 -16.53 -26.96 47.30
CA LYS A 27 -16.34 -25.55 46.92
C LYS A 27 -15.24 -25.38 45.86
N ILE A 28 -14.12 -26.11 45.99
CA ILE A 28 -13.03 -26.03 45.01
C ILE A 28 -13.45 -26.70 43.68
N LYS A 29 -14.15 -27.84 43.72
CA LYS A 29 -14.70 -28.48 42.50
C LYS A 29 -15.64 -27.56 41.75
N ALA A 30 -16.58 -26.91 42.44
CA ALA A 30 -17.50 -25.95 41.83
C ALA A 30 -16.74 -24.80 41.15
N ALA A 31 -15.73 -24.23 41.83
CA ALA A 31 -14.89 -23.18 41.27
C ALA A 31 -14.08 -23.64 40.04
N VAL A 32 -13.55 -24.87 40.06
CA VAL A 32 -12.87 -25.47 38.90
C VAL A 32 -13.82 -25.68 37.73
N SER A 33 -15.04 -26.19 37.98
CA SER A 33 -16.05 -26.39 36.94
C SER A 33 -16.46 -25.06 36.30
N HIS A 34 -16.71 -24.03 37.10
CA HIS A 34 -17.04 -22.70 36.60
C HIS A 34 -15.89 -22.10 35.76
N LEU A 35 -14.64 -22.21 36.23
CA LEU A 35 -13.47 -21.76 35.48
C LEU A 35 -13.27 -22.55 34.20
N HIS A 36 -13.59 -23.85 34.19
CA HIS A 36 -13.54 -24.69 33.00
C HIS A 36 -14.54 -24.20 31.96
N THR A 37 -15.81 -24.04 32.31
CA THR A 37 -16.84 -23.53 31.39
C THR A 37 -16.43 -22.18 30.80
N ARG A 38 -15.96 -21.24 31.63
CA ARG A 38 -15.52 -19.94 31.15
C ARG A 38 -14.30 -20.03 30.22
N TYR A 39 -13.33 -20.90 30.54
CA TYR A 39 -12.19 -21.16 29.66
C TYR A 39 -12.60 -21.74 28.30
N ILE A 40 -13.57 -22.67 28.27
CA ILE A 40 -14.10 -23.22 27.01
C ILE A 40 -14.79 -22.14 26.18
N VAL A 41 -15.66 -21.34 26.81
CA VAL A 41 -16.35 -20.23 26.13
C VAL A 41 -15.35 -19.22 25.55
N ASP A 42 -14.33 -18.82 26.31
CA ASP A 42 -13.30 -17.90 25.83
C ASP A 42 -12.52 -18.48 24.65
N MET A 43 -12.22 -19.79 24.67
CA MET A 43 -11.54 -20.45 23.55
C MET A 43 -12.42 -20.52 22.31
N GLN A 44 -13.70 -20.84 22.45
CA GLN A 44 -14.65 -20.86 21.33
C GLN A 44 -14.83 -19.46 20.71
N ALA A 45 -14.89 -18.40 21.53
CA ALA A 45 -14.94 -17.03 21.05
C ALA A 45 -13.67 -16.65 20.29
N MET A 46 -12.51 -17.10 20.76
CA MET A 46 -11.23 -16.91 20.08
C MET A 46 -11.20 -17.66 18.73
N ASP A 47 -11.61 -18.93 18.70
CA ASP A 47 -11.67 -19.74 17.46
C ASP A 47 -12.63 -19.11 16.42
N ALA A 48 -13.78 -18.59 16.87
CA ALA A 48 -14.71 -17.84 16.01
C ALA A 48 -14.08 -16.57 15.44
N THR A 49 -13.31 -15.84 16.26
CA THR A 49 -12.60 -14.63 15.82
C THR A 49 -11.53 -14.93 14.78
N VAL A 50 -10.75 -16.00 14.99
CA VAL A 50 -9.74 -16.47 14.01
C VAL A 50 -10.40 -16.90 12.70
N SER A 51 -11.52 -17.61 12.78
CA SER A 51 -12.29 -18.02 11.59
C SER A 51 -12.77 -16.82 10.78
N GLU A 52 -13.28 -15.78 11.45
CA GLU A 52 -13.74 -14.56 10.78
C GLU A 52 -12.57 -13.80 10.12
N ILE A 53 -11.42 -13.71 10.79
CA ILE A 53 -10.20 -13.13 10.22
C ILE A 53 -9.76 -13.88 8.96
N ASN A 54 -9.77 -15.22 8.98
CA ASN A 54 -9.41 -16.04 7.83
C ASN A 54 -10.40 -15.84 6.68
N HIS A 55 -11.70 -15.79 6.97
CA HIS A 55 -12.74 -15.50 5.98
C HIS A 55 -12.53 -14.13 5.33
N LEU A 56 -12.34 -13.07 6.13
CA LEU A 56 -12.05 -11.72 5.62
C LEU A 56 -10.77 -11.69 4.76
N ARG A 57 -9.73 -12.42 5.17
CA ARG A 57 -8.46 -12.50 4.46
C ARG A 57 -8.61 -13.18 3.10
N ASP A 58 -9.16 -14.38 3.08
CA ASP A 58 -9.07 -15.27 1.92
C ASP A 58 -10.27 -15.14 0.98
N GLU A 59 -11.46 -14.91 1.51
CA GLU A 59 -12.69 -14.84 0.70
C GLU A 59 -13.04 -13.42 0.29
N GLN A 60 -12.62 -12.39 1.05
CA GLN A 60 -12.97 -11.00 0.75
C GLN A 60 -11.78 -10.18 0.26
N LEU A 61 -10.67 -10.15 1.02
CA LEU A 61 -9.52 -9.31 0.71
C LEU A 61 -8.75 -9.84 -0.50
N HIS A 62 -8.45 -11.14 -0.55
CA HIS A 62 -7.70 -11.73 -1.66
C HIS A 62 -8.30 -11.43 -3.06
N PRO A 63 -9.60 -11.68 -3.34
CA PRO A 63 -10.15 -11.38 -4.66
C PRO A 63 -10.15 -9.88 -4.98
N LYS A 64 -10.31 -9.00 -3.99
CA LYS A 64 -10.17 -7.54 -4.19
C LYS A 64 -8.74 -7.16 -4.58
N LEU A 65 -7.73 -7.78 -3.97
CA LEU A 65 -6.33 -7.55 -4.33
C LEU A 65 -6.00 -8.06 -5.73
N VAL A 66 -6.54 -9.22 -6.13
CA VAL A 66 -6.38 -9.74 -7.50
C VAL A 66 -7.00 -8.76 -8.51
N ALA A 67 -8.23 -8.32 -8.27
CA ALA A 67 -8.90 -7.36 -9.14
C ALA A 67 -8.15 -6.01 -9.21
N LEU A 68 -7.55 -5.57 -8.10
CA LEU A 68 -6.73 -4.36 -8.08
C LEU A 68 -5.48 -4.49 -8.95
N VAL A 69 -4.75 -5.61 -8.85
CA VAL A 69 -3.56 -5.86 -9.70
C VAL A 69 -3.93 -5.88 -11.18
N ASP A 70 -5.03 -6.55 -11.53
CA ASP A 70 -5.52 -6.62 -12.91
C ASP A 70 -5.92 -5.24 -13.47
N ALA A 71 -6.66 -4.46 -12.68
CA ALA A 71 -7.03 -3.09 -13.04
C ALA A 71 -5.81 -2.17 -13.19
N MET A 72 -4.79 -2.33 -12.32
CA MET A 72 -3.52 -1.62 -12.46
C MET A 72 -2.77 -2.01 -13.72
N GLY A 73 -2.77 -3.29 -14.10
CA GLY A 73 -2.21 -3.75 -15.37
C GLY A 73 -2.84 -3.04 -16.56
N THR A 74 -4.19 -3.03 -16.61
CA THR A 74 -4.95 -2.33 -17.66
C THR A 74 -4.63 -0.83 -17.71
N MET A 75 -4.51 -0.18 -16.55
CA MET A 75 -4.14 1.24 -16.46
C MET A 75 -2.73 1.48 -17.04
N TRP A 76 -1.76 0.63 -16.71
CA TRP A 76 -0.38 0.77 -17.19
C TRP A 76 -0.25 0.48 -18.68
N ASP A 77 -1.01 -0.48 -19.23
CA ASP A 77 -1.06 -0.74 -20.67
C ASP A 77 -1.58 0.50 -21.42
N ALA A 78 -2.65 1.12 -20.92
CA ALA A 78 -3.18 2.36 -21.49
C ALA A 78 -2.16 3.51 -21.39
N MET A 79 -1.46 3.62 -20.26
CA MET A 79 -0.42 4.63 -20.05
C MET A 79 0.76 4.43 -21.01
N GLN A 80 1.17 3.18 -21.24
CA GLN A 80 2.22 2.86 -22.21
C GLN A 80 1.84 3.34 -23.61
N VAL A 81 0.62 3.06 -24.08
CA VAL A 81 0.16 3.52 -25.39
C VAL A 81 0.19 5.05 -25.50
N CYS A 82 -0.25 5.75 -24.45
CA CYS A 82 -0.17 7.21 -24.39
C CYS A 82 1.28 7.72 -24.50
N HIS A 83 2.20 7.16 -23.72
CA HIS A 83 3.60 7.58 -23.73
C HIS A 83 4.33 7.22 -25.03
N GLU A 84 4.02 6.08 -25.65
CA GLU A 84 4.55 5.73 -26.98
C GLU A 84 4.12 6.73 -28.04
N ASN A 85 2.86 7.17 -28.00
CA ASN A 85 2.37 8.20 -28.93
C ASN A 85 3.02 9.56 -28.66
N GLN A 86 3.15 9.97 -27.40
CA GLN A 86 3.89 11.19 -27.02
C GLN A 86 5.34 11.14 -27.48
N TYR A 87 6.01 9.99 -27.34
CA TYR A 87 7.38 9.78 -27.77
C TYR A 87 7.53 9.92 -29.29
N LYS A 88 6.61 9.33 -30.07
CA LYS A 88 6.59 9.50 -31.54
C LYS A 88 6.44 10.97 -31.95
N ILE A 89 5.56 11.71 -31.26
CA ILE A 89 5.40 13.15 -31.49
C ILE A 89 6.70 13.88 -31.17
N ALA A 90 7.35 13.58 -30.03
CA ALA A 90 8.61 14.21 -29.65
C ALA A 90 9.74 13.95 -30.67
N LEU A 91 9.82 12.72 -31.22
CA LEU A 91 10.76 12.40 -32.30
C LEU A 91 10.47 13.19 -33.58
N ALA A 92 9.20 13.31 -33.97
CA ALA A 92 8.82 14.11 -35.13
C ALA A 92 9.15 15.59 -34.94
N LEU A 93 8.88 16.15 -33.75
CA LEU A 93 9.23 17.53 -33.41
C LEU A 93 10.74 17.76 -33.44
N LYS A 94 11.55 16.80 -32.98
CA LYS A 94 13.02 16.88 -33.02
C LYS A 94 13.57 16.96 -34.46
N ALA A 95 12.86 16.39 -35.44
CA ALA A 95 13.26 16.42 -36.83
C ALA A 95 12.85 17.71 -37.56
N LEU A 96 12.04 18.58 -36.94
CA LEU A 96 11.65 19.85 -37.53
C LEU A 96 12.79 20.85 -37.44
N ASP A 97 13.14 21.47 -38.57
CA ASP A 97 14.04 22.62 -38.59
C ASP A 97 13.26 23.89 -38.22
N VAL A 98 13.52 24.37 -37.00
CA VAL A 98 12.87 25.57 -36.45
C VAL A 98 13.67 26.84 -36.78
N SER A 99 14.84 26.73 -37.41
CA SER A 99 15.74 27.85 -37.70
C SER A 99 15.12 28.90 -38.63
N GLN A 100 14.13 28.51 -39.45
CA GLN A 100 13.38 29.42 -40.33
C GLN A 100 12.12 30.00 -39.69
N SER A 101 11.73 29.53 -38.49
CA SER A 101 10.55 30.02 -37.77
C SER A 101 10.96 31.14 -36.82
N VAL A 102 11.04 32.38 -37.33
CA VAL A 102 11.17 33.59 -36.52
C VAL A 102 9.81 33.92 -35.88
N LYS A 103 9.39 33.11 -34.91
CA LYS A 103 8.21 33.42 -34.08
C LYS A 103 8.69 33.92 -32.73
N GLU A 104 8.51 35.22 -32.51
CA GLU A 104 8.70 35.85 -31.20
C GLU A 104 7.72 35.27 -30.17
N THR A 105 8.13 35.30 -28.91
CA THR A 105 7.25 34.94 -27.79
C THR A 105 6.09 35.95 -27.72
N ALA A 106 4.88 35.41 -27.60
CA ALA A 106 3.65 36.16 -27.39
C ALA A 106 3.04 35.74 -26.06
N ASP A 107 2.17 36.56 -25.48
CA ASP A 107 1.56 36.28 -24.17
C ASP A 107 0.90 34.90 -24.12
N TYR A 108 0.22 34.50 -25.21
CA TYR A 108 -0.41 33.17 -25.30
C TYR A 108 0.63 32.03 -25.34
N HIS A 109 1.81 32.23 -25.93
CA HIS A 109 2.88 31.23 -25.88
C HIS A 109 3.35 31.03 -24.44
N HIS A 110 3.58 32.13 -23.72
CA HIS A 110 4.02 32.11 -22.33
C HIS A 110 2.98 31.44 -21.41
N GLU A 111 1.70 31.78 -21.57
CA GLU A 111 0.61 31.16 -20.82
C GLU A 111 0.54 29.64 -21.06
N ARG A 112 0.72 29.19 -22.32
CA ARG A 112 0.72 27.76 -22.65
C ARG A 112 1.92 27.02 -22.03
N THR A 113 3.10 27.64 -22.01
CA THR A 113 4.27 27.04 -21.34
C THR A 113 4.04 26.93 -19.83
N ILE A 114 3.45 27.95 -19.19
CA ILE A 114 3.09 27.90 -17.75
C ILE A 114 2.11 26.75 -17.48
N GLN A 115 1.07 26.61 -18.30
CA GLN A 115 0.09 25.52 -18.17
C GLN A 115 0.77 24.16 -18.29
N LEU A 116 1.63 23.96 -19.30
CA LEU A 116 2.37 22.72 -19.48
C LEU A 116 3.29 22.44 -18.28
N TRP A 117 4.03 23.43 -17.80
CA TRP A 117 4.89 23.32 -16.63
C TRP A 117 4.10 22.86 -15.40
N GLY A 118 2.95 23.48 -15.12
CA GLY A 118 2.07 23.08 -14.01
C GLY A 118 1.57 21.64 -14.12
N VAL A 119 1.17 21.20 -15.31
CA VAL A 119 0.75 19.81 -15.55
C VAL A 119 1.89 18.83 -15.31
N VAL A 120 3.11 19.14 -15.74
CA VAL A 120 4.28 18.26 -15.55
C VAL A 120 4.70 18.19 -14.07
N GLN A 121 4.62 19.31 -13.33
CA GLN A 121 4.87 19.31 -11.88
C GLN A 121 3.84 18.47 -11.12
N GLU A 122 2.57 18.59 -11.49
CA GLU A 122 1.51 17.78 -10.88
C GLU A 122 1.71 16.31 -11.23
N TRP A 123 2.05 15.99 -12.48
CA TRP A 123 2.37 14.63 -12.89
C TRP A 123 3.53 14.03 -12.07
N HIS A 124 4.63 14.77 -11.89
CA HIS A 124 5.74 14.34 -11.02
C HIS A 124 5.26 14.00 -9.61
N THR A 125 4.52 14.93 -9.00
CA THR A 125 4.02 14.79 -7.63
C THR A 125 3.08 13.61 -7.47
N GLN A 126 2.15 13.43 -8.41
CA GLN A 126 1.17 12.33 -8.36
C GLN A 126 1.82 10.98 -8.66
N PHE A 127 2.80 10.93 -9.56
CA PHE A 127 3.57 9.72 -9.82
C PHE A 127 4.34 9.27 -8.56
N GLU A 128 5.02 10.21 -7.90
CA GLU A 128 5.75 9.92 -6.66
C GLU A 128 4.81 9.41 -5.55
N LYS A 129 3.68 10.10 -5.33
CA LYS A 129 2.66 9.67 -4.36
C LYS A 129 2.13 8.28 -4.68
N MET A 130 1.80 8.00 -5.94
CA MET A 130 1.27 6.71 -6.36
C MET A 130 2.22 5.56 -6.01
N VAL A 131 3.50 5.70 -6.36
CA VAL A 131 4.51 4.66 -6.08
C VAL A 131 4.71 4.49 -4.57
N ASN A 132 4.80 5.58 -3.82
CA ASN A 132 5.01 5.54 -2.37
C ASN A 132 3.81 4.90 -1.65
N TYR A 133 2.59 5.32 -1.96
CA TYR A 133 1.39 4.74 -1.36
C TYR A 133 1.21 3.27 -1.70
N GLN A 134 1.59 2.84 -2.90
CA GLN A 134 1.57 1.43 -3.25
C GLN A 134 2.56 0.62 -2.39
N ARG A 135 3.80 1.11 -2.21
CA ARG A 135 4.80 0.48 -1.34
C ARG A 135 4.33 0.41 0.12
N GLU A 136 3.81 1.51 0.65
CA GLU A 136 3.28 1.58 2.02
C GLU A 136 2.12 0.62 2.23
N TYR A 137 1.16 0.59 1.30
CA TYR A 137 0.00 -0.30 1.35
C TYR A 137 0.42 -1.77 1.40
N ILE A 138 1.33 -2.19 0.51
CA ILE A 138 1.81 -3.58 0.46
C ILE A 138 2.64 -3.93 1.71
N ARG A 139 3.42 -2.99 2.25
CA ARG A 139 4.16 -3.19 3.50
C ARG A 139 3.21 -3.35 4.70
N ALA A 140 2.16 -2.55 4.77
CA ALA A 140 1.14 -2.63 5.81
C ALA A 140 0.40 -3.97 5.74
N LEU A 141 -0.03 -4.39 4.54
CA LEU A 141 -0.68 -5.69 4.33
C LEU A 141 0.21 -6.87 4.70
N ASN A 142 1.49 -6.86 4.29
CA ASN A 142 2.43 -7.92 4.67
C ASN A 142 2.65 -7.97 6.19
N SER A 143 2.70 -6.81 6.85
CA SER A 143 2.84 -6.73 8.31
C SER A 143 1.60 -7.25 9.03
N TRP A 144 0.41 -6.89 8.56
CA TRP A 144 -0.85 -7.45 9.05
C TRP A 144 -0.91 -8.95 8.84
N LEU A 145 -0.54 -9.45 7.66
CA LEU A 145 -0.58 -10.88 7.36
C LEU A 145 0.33 -11.69 8.28
N LYS A 146 1.52 -11.19 8.62
CA LYS A 146 2.43 -11.85 9.59
C LYS A 146 1.78 -12.07 10.96
N LEU A 147 0.91 -11.15 11.41
CA LEU A 147 0.19 -11.29 12.68
C LEU A 147 -0.93 -12.33 12.62
N ASN A 148 -1.52 -12.55 11.44
CA ASN A 148 -2.66 -13.45 11.24
C ASN A 148 -2.28 -14.85 10.74
N LEU A 149 -1.00 -15.10 10.45
CA LEU A 149 -0.50 -16.41 10.03
C LEU A 149 0.05 -17.27 11.18
N ILE A 150 0.16 -16.71 12.39
CA ILE A 150 0.63 -17.45 13.56
C ILE A 150 -0.51 -18.36 14.05
N PRO A 151 -0.34 -19.69 14.09
CA PRO A 151 -1.36 -20.57 14.63
C PRO A 151 -1.58 -20.24 16.11
N ILE A 152 -2.80 -19.85 16.48
CA ILE A 152 -3.16 -19.70 17.89
C ILE A 152 -3.38 -21.10 18.46
N GLU A 153 -2.63 -21.47 19.50
CA GLU A 153 -2.79 -22.75 20.20
C GLU A 153 -4.17 -22.85 20.89
N SER A 154 -5.17 -23.33 20.14
CA SER A 154 -6.45 -23.81 20.65
C SER A 154 -6.27 -25.25 21.14
N SER A 155 -5.99 -25.44 22.43
CA SER A 155 -5.71 -26.77 23.02
C SER A 155 -6.94 -27.67 23.16
N LEU A 156 -8.09 -27.32 22.58
CA LEU A 156 -9.24 -28.23 22.50
C LEU A 156 -9.10 -29.28 21.40
N LYS A 157 -8.19 -29.07 20.43
CA LYS A 157 -7.89 -30.02 19.35
C LYS A 157 -6.67 -30.92 19.63
N GLU A 158 -6.29 -31.15 20.89
CA GLU A 158 -5.13 -31.98 21.27
C GLU A 158 -5.31 -33.50 21.01
N LYS A 159 -6.27 -33.90 20.16
CA LYS A 159 -6.50 -35.30 19.74
C LYS A 159 -6.82 -35.48 18.26
N VAL A 160 -6.17 -34.71 17.37
CA VAL A 160 -6.06 -35.12 15.96
C VAL A 160 -4.59 -35.17 15.61
N SER A 161 -4.12 -36.38 15.29
CA SER A 161 -2.73 -36.79 15.04
C SER A 161 -2.15 -36.25 13.73
N SER A 162 -2.36 -34.97 13.43
CA SER A 162 -1.80 -34.31 12.25
C SER A 162 -1.26 -32.94 12.66
N PRO A 163 -0.07 -32.53 12.15
CA PRO A 163 0.37 -31.15 12.31
C PRO A 163 -0.76 -30.24 11.80
N PRO A 164 -1.05 -29.10 12.44
CA PRO A 164 -1.92 -28.13 11.82
C PRO A 164 -1.28 -27.78 10.48
N GLU A 165 -1.90 -28.22 9.40
CA GLU A 165 -1.44 -27.91 8.05
C GLU A 165 -1.44 -26.39 8.02
N ALA A 166 -0.24 -25.81 7.96
CA ALA A 166 -0.10 -24.38 7.85
C ALA A 166 -0.66 -24.03 6.48
N GLU A 167 -1.97 -23.80 6.43
CA GLU A 167 -2.65 -23.24 5.27
C GLU A 167 -1.79 -22.06 4.86
N ASN A 168 -1.16 -22.18 3.70
CA ASN A 168 -0.32 -21.14 3.16
C ASN A 168 -1.24 -20.35 2.23
N PRO A 169 -1.99 -19.36 2.73
CA PRO A 169 -3.07 -18.76 1.98
C PRO A 169 -2.49 -18.08 0.74
N ARG A 170 -3.21 -18.20 -0.39
CA ARG A 170 -2.77 -17.68 -1.69
C ARG A 170 -2.46 -16.18 -1.66
N ILE A 171 -3.14 -15.44 -0.79
CA ILE A 171 -2.87 -14.02 -0.53
C ILE A 171 -1.42 -13.74 -0.11
N ARG A 172 -0.77 -14.68 0.60
CA ARG A 172 0.64 -14.55 1.00
C ARG A 172 1.57 -14.56 -0.21
N ALA A 173 1.36 -15.50 -1.13
CA ALA A 173 2.17 -15.61 -2.34
C ALA A 173 2.00 -14.36 -3.22
N LEU A 174 0.76 -13.87 -3.35
CA LEU A 174 0.46 -12.63 -4.07
C LEU A 174 1.19 -11.43 -3.47
N LEU A 175 1.04 -11.19 -2.17
CA LEU A 175 1.62 -10.01 -1.51
C LEU A 175 3.15 -10.05 -1.42
N LEU A 176 3.75 -11.24 -1.30
CA LEU A 176 5.21 -11.40 -1.34
C LEU A 176 5.74 -11.08 -2.73
N SER A 177 5.15 -11.68 -3.77
CA SER A 177 5.54 -11.40 -5.15
C SER A 177 5.36 -9.92 -5.48
N TRP A 178 4.22 -9.33 -5.10
CA TRP A 178 3.95 -7.92 -5.34
C TRP A 178 4.97 -7.01 -4.63
N HIS A 179 5.31 -7.31 -3.37
CA HIS A 179 6.35 -6.58 -2.64
C HIS A 179 7.70 -6.65 -3.35
N ASP A 180 8.14 -7.85 -3.74
CA ASP A 180 9.43 -8.05 -4.39
C ASP A 180 9.54 -7.31 -5.73
N HIS A 181 8.46 -7.25 -6.51
CA HIS A 181 8.43 -6.49 -7.77
C HIS A 181 8.45 -4.98 -7.52
N LEU A 182 7.73 -4.49 -6.51
CA LEU A 182 7.75 -3.07 -6.16
C LEU A 182 9.13 -2.64 -5.67
N GLU A 183 9.79 -3.42 -4.83
CA GLU A 183 11.13 -3.08 -4.32
C GLU A 183 12.20 -3.00 -5.43
N LYS A 184 11.99 -3.72 -6.54
CA LYS A 184 12.88 -3.72 -7.70
C LYS A 184 12.49 -2.70 -8.78
N LEU A 185 11.39 -1.99 -8.62
CA LEU A 185 10.91 -1.02 -9.60
C LEU A 185 11.95 0.11 -9.76
N PRO A 186 12.41 0.45 -10.97
CA PRO A 186 13.39 1.51 -11.18
C PRO A 186 12.73 2.90 -11.24
N ASP A 187 11.85 3.22 -10.27
CA ASP A 187 11.02 4.43 -10.31
C ASP A 187 11.80 5.74 -10.16
N GLU A 188 12.96 5.71 -9.48
CA GLU A 188 13.80 6.90 -9.29
C GLU A 188 14.29 7.54 -10.60
N HIS A 189 14.59 6.72 -11.61
CA HIS A 189 14.98 7.23 -12.93
C HIS A 189 13.84 7.99 -13.58
N THR A 190 12.62 7.44 -13.50
CA THR A 190 11.41 8.06 -14.05
C THR A 190 11.06 9.35 -13.30
N LYS A 191 11.07 9.34 -11.95
CA LYS A 191 10.87 10.55 -11.14
C LYS A 191 11.84 11.65 -11.52
N SER A 192 13.13 11.34 -11.56
CA SER A 192 14.18 12.28 -11.93
C SER A 192 14.00 12.82 -13.34
N ALA A 193 13.61 11.99 -14.31
CA ALA A 193 13.36 12.43 -15.68
C ALA A 193 12.19 13.43 -15.77
N ILE A 194 11.08 13.16 -15.08
CA ILE A 194 9.93 14.07 -15.05
C ILE A 194 10.29 15.38 -14.34
N HIS A 195 11.01 15.30 -13.22
CA HIS A 195 11.49 16.47 -12.49
C HIS A 195 12.39 17.36 -13.35
N ASN A 196 13.38 16.77 -14.02
CA ASN A 196 14.28 17.49 -14.92
C ASN A 196 13.52 18.11 -16.09
N PHE A 197 12.51 17.42 -16.64
CA PHE A 197 11.66 17.99 -17.68
C PHE A 197 10.88 19.21 -17.17
N ALA A 198 10.33 19.16 -15.95
CA ALA A 198 9.69 20.31 -15.32
C ALA A 198 10.67 21.49 -15.11
N ALA A 199 11.92 21.19 -14.72
CA ALA A 199 12.96 22.22 -14.55
C ALA A 199 13.30 22.91 -15.88
N VAL A 200 13.43 22.15 -16.97
CA VAL A 200 13.64 22.71 -18.32
C VAL A 200 12.47 23.60 -18.73
N LEU A 201 11.23 23.18 -18.49
CA LEU A 201 10.04 23.99 -18.78
C LEU A 201 10.03 25.28 -17.97
N HIS A 202 10.42 25.24 -16.69
CA HIS A 202 10.54 26.42 -15.86
C HIS A 202 11.53 27.44 -16.43
N THR A 203 12.70 26.98 -16.88
CA THR A 203 13.68 27.85 -17.54
C THR A 203 13.11 28.51 -18.80
N ILE A 204 12.31 27.77 -19.59
CA ILE A 204 11.63 28.34 -20.78
C ILE A 204 10.60 29.40 -20.36
N VAL A 205 9.83 29.16 -19.29
CA VAL A 205 8.89 30.15 -18.73
C VAL A 205 9.63 31.44 -18.35
N GLU A 206 10.77 31.34 -17.66
CA GLU A 206 11.58 32.50 -17.27
C GLU A 206 12.13 33.27 -18.48
N GLN A 207 12.65 32.55 -19.48
CA GLN A 207 13.15 33.15 -20.73
C GLN A 207 12.05 33.88 -21.50
N GLN A 208 10.88 33.26 -21.63
CA GLN A 208 9.71 33.88 -22.29
C GLN A 208 9.25 35.13 -21.56
N GLN A 209 9.25 35.11 -20.21
CA GLN A 209 8.88 36.27 -19.40
C GLN A 209 9.85 37.44 -19.62
N ASP A 210 11.14 37.17 -19.75
CA ASP A 210 12.14 38.21 -20.00
C ASP A 210 12.07 38.77 -21.43
N GLU A 211 11.77 37.93 -22.42
CA GLU A 211 11.52 38.36 -23.80
C GLU A 211 10.30 39.30 -23.88
N LEU A 212 9.20 38.97 -23.19
CA LEU A 212 8.00 39.81 -23.13
C LEU A 212 8.28 41.17 -22.48
N LYS A 213 9.05 41.20 -21.38
CA LYS A 213 9.48 42.46 -20.76
C LYS A 213 10.33 43.31 -21.69
N LEU A 214 11.26 42.69 -22.42
CA LEU A 214 12.13 43.41 -23.36
C LEU A 214 11.31 44.01 -24.50
N ARG A 215 10.37 43.25 -25.05
CA ARG A 215 9.44 43.72 -26.09
C ARG A 215 8.63 44.93 -25.63
N ALA A 216 8.10 44.89 -24.40
CA ALA A 216 7.36 46.02 -23.83
C ALA A 216 8.22 47.30 -23.75
N LYS A 217 9.49 47.18 -23.31
CA LYS A 217 10.43 48.32 -23.25
C LYS A 217 10.77 48.89 -24.63
N VAL A 218 10.94 48.02 -25.62
CA VAL A 218 11.21 48.45 -27.01
C VAL A 218 10.01 49.20 -27.58
N GLU A 219 8.80 48.70 -27.34
CA GLU A 219 7.58 49.35 -27.82
C GLU A 219 7.31 50.69 -27.11
N GLU A 220 7.64 50.81 -25.82
CA GLU A 220 7.62 52.08 -25.08
C GLU A 220 8.63 53.08 -25.66
N SER A 221 9.88 52.66 -25.86
CA SER A 221 10.93 53.51 -26.45
C SER A 221 10.58 54.00 -27.87
N ARG A 222 9.83 53.19 -28.63
CA ARG A 222 9.35 53.55 -29.97
C ARG A 222 8.19 54.55 -29.96
N ARG A 223 7.41 54.60 -28.88
CA ARG A 223 6.32 55.58 -28.70
C ARG A 223 6.83 56.94 -28.25
N ASP A 224 7.99 56.97 -27.61
CA ASP A 224 8.65 58.19 -27.13
C ASP A 224 9.53 58.89 -28.20
N LEU A 225 9.67 58.29 -29.39
CA LEU A 225 10.37 58.80 -30.59
C LEU A 225 9.38 59.43 -31.58
#